data_AF-A0A661PCU5-F1
#
_entry.id   AF-A0A661PCU5-F1
#
_cell.length_a   1.000
_cell.length_b   1.000
_cell.length_c   1.000
_cell.angle_alpha   90.00
_cell.angle_beta   90.00
_cell.angle_gamma   90.00
#
_symmetry.space_group_name_H-M   'P 1'
#
loop_
_entity.id
_entity.type
_entity.pdbx_description
1 polymer ?
#
loop_
_entity_poly.entity_id
_entity_poly.type
_entity_poly.pdbx_seq_one_letter_code
_entity_poly.pdbx_strand_id
1 'polypeptide(L)'
;MLRKLLLRIFGLDFRFRFPDGVNFHLRSEVPVEQLLQSLQAAVAFLHEHFPGESLYLCDDWLEHDGFHSVRREIDFTELKRIVADEDTLRLSMPGDFAVRVGIISKDRDWYLRFHIDETEIEGDFDLTIPEDLANALRPVLCGFHGEELQEEPAGAYYDRIEDTKTLGNMSE
;
A
#
# COMPACT_ATOMS: atom_id res chain seq x y z
N MET A 1 1.74 -27.24 10.92
CA MET A 1 0.37 -27.79 10.79
C MET A 1 -0.72 -26.78 11.17
N LEU A 2 -0.51 -25.88 12.15
CA LEU A 2 -1.51 -24.88 12.56
C LEU A 2 -1.89 -23.83 11.49
N ARG A 3 -0.95 -23.41 10.62
CA ARG A 3 -1.23 -22.46 9.52
C ARG A 3 -2.38 -22.90 8.61
N LYS A 4 -2.53 -24.21 8.34
CA LYS A 4 -3.61 -24.76 7.49
C LYS A 4 -4.97 -24.82 8.18
N LEU A 5 -5.02 -24.75 9.52
CA LEU A 5 -6.26 -24.87 10.28
C LEU A 5 -6.93 -23.51 10.50
N LEU A 6 -6.15 -22.43 10.68
CA LEU A 6 -6.67 -21.05 10.75
C LEU A 6 -7.18 -20.55 9.39
N LEU A 7 -6.52 -20.92 8.28
CA LEU A 7 -6.95 -20.60 6.91
C LEU A 7 -8.34 -21.15 6.55
N ARG A 8 -8.80 -22.23 7.22
CA ARG A 8 -10.11 -22.85 6.94
C ARG A 8 -11.27 -22.25 7.71
N ILE A 9 -11.02 -21.57 8.84
CA ILE A 9 -12.09 -21.05 9.71
C ILE A 9 -12.56 -19.66 9.22
N PHE A 10 -11.68 -18.90 8.56
CA PHE A 10 -11.99 -17.56 8.03
C PHE A 10 -12.38 -17.53 6.54
N GLY A 11 -12.52 -18.69 5.87
CA GLY A 11 -13.18 -18.77 4.56
C GLY A 11 -12.50 -18.04 3.40
N LEU A 12 -11.22 -17.70 3.49
CA LEU A 12 -10.47 -17.05 2.41
C LEU A 12 -9.14 -17.77 2.20
N ASP A 13 -9.09 -18.69 1.23
CA ASP A 13 -7.84 -19.12 0.60
C ASP A 13 -7.37 -17.99 -0.32
N PHE A 14 -7.04 -16.83 0.27
CA PHE A 14 -6.35 -15.77 -0.43
C PHE A 14 -4.87 -16.10 -0.35
N ARG A 15 -4.37 -16.87 -1.32
CA ARG A 15 -3.03 -16.54 -1.82
C ARG A 15 -3.14 -15.13 -2.39
N PHE A 16 -2.88 -14.16 -1.53
CA PHE A 16 -2.72 -12.78 -1.95
C PHE A 16 -1.63 -12.82 -3.02
N ARG A 17 -1.98 -12.36 -4.22
CA ARG A 17 -1.05 -12.23 -5.31
C ARG A 17 -0.89 -10.74 -5.49
N PHE A 18 0.32 -10.25 -5.29
CA PHE A 18 0.64 -8.87 -5.57
C PHE A 18 0.47 -8.58 -7.07
N PRO A 19 0.07 -7.35 -7.42
CA PRO A 19 0.09 -6.91 -8.81
C PRO A 19 1.51 -7.02 -9.39
N ASP A 20 1.58 -7.35 -10.68
CA ASP A 20 2.82 -7.24 -11.45
C ASP A 20 3.00 -5.78 -11.95
N GLY A 21 4.20 -5.40 -12.37
CA GLY A 21 4.48 -4.08 -12.96
C GLY A 21 5.60 -3.34 -12.24
N VAL A 22 5.38 -2.04 -11.98
CA VAL A 22 6.37 -1.14 -11.34
C VAL A 22 5.83 -0.72 -9.98
N ASN A 23 6.66 -0.86 -8.95
CA ASN A 23 6.39 -0.29 -7.63
C ASN A 23 7.10 1.07 -7.51
N PHE A 24 6.35 2.05 -7.04
CA PHE A 24 6.82 3.37 -6.64
C PHE A 24 6.79 3.45 -5.12
N HIS A 25 7.91 3.77 -4.47
CA HIS A 25 7.97 3.93 -3.03
C HIS A 25 8.93 5.04 -2.63
N LEU A 26 8.87 5.48 -1.38
CA LEU A 26 9.80 6.50 -0.86
C LEU A 26 11.07 5.85 -0.32
N ARG A 27 12.20 6.55 -0.39
CA ARG A 27 13.47 6.13 0.21
C ARG A 27 13.47 6.31 1.72
N SER A 28 12.83 7.37 2.21
CA SER A 28 12.60 7.62 3.64
C SER A 28 11.17 8.10 3.86
N GLU A 29 10.73 8.08 5.11
CA GLU A 29 9.50 8.74 5.50
C GLU A 29 9.57 10.25 5.21
N VAL A 30 8.40 10.85 5.00
CA VAL A 30 8.21 12.26 4.68
C VAL A 30 7.16 12.86 5.62
N PRO A 31 7.13 14.19 5.80
CA PRO A 31 6.09 14.84 6.57
C PRO A 31 4.68 14.46 6.07
N VAL A 32 3.74 14.24 6.99
CA VAL A 32 2.38 13.78 6.66
C VAL A 32 1.66 14.70 5.65
N GLU A 33 1.93 16.00 5.65
CA GLU A 33 1.40 16.92 4.64
C GLU A 33 1.84 16.55 3.21
N GLN A 34 3.13 16.19 3.03
CA GLN A 34 3.66 15.76 1.74
C GLN A 34 3.13 14.39 1.34
N LEU A 35 3.05 13.45 2.30
CA LEU A 35 2.43 12.15 2.09
C LEU A 35 0.98 12.31 1.60
N LEU A 36 0.18 13.14 2.27
CA LEU A 36 -1.22 13.40 1.92
C LEU A 36 -1.35 13.92 0.49
N GLN A 37 -0.51 14.89 0.10
CA GLN A 37 -0.51 15.42 -1.26
C GLN A 37 -0.22 14.34 -2.32
N SER A 38 0.76 13.47 -2.05
CA SER A 38 1.10 12.37 -2.94
C SER A 38 0.02 11.30 -3.02
N LEU A 39 -0.59 10.95 -1.89
CA LEU A 39 -1.73 10.04 -1.85
C LEU A 39 -2.93 10.60 -2.62
N GLN A 40 -3.24 11.89 -2.47
CA GLN A 40 -4.30 12.54 -3.23
C GLN A 40 -4.03 12.50 -4.74
N ALA A 41 -2.79 12.77 -5.15
CA ALA A 41 -2.37 12.72 -6.55
C ALA A 41 -2.44 11.30 -7.11
N ALA A 42 -1.95 10.30 -6.36
CA ALA A 42 -2.05 8.89 -6.69
C ALA A 42 -3.50 8.44 -6.83
N VAL A 43 -4.38 8.77 -5.88
CA VAL A 43 -5.81 8.42 -5.90
C VAL A 43 -6.53 9.08 -7.08
N ALA A 44 -6.18 10.33 -7.41
CA ALA A 44 -6.72 11.00 -8.59
C ALA A 44 -6.31 10.28 -9.88
N PHE A 45 -5.03 9.91 -10.02
CA PHE A 45 -4.51 9.17 -11.16
C PHE A 45 -5.18 7.79 -11.30
N LEU A 46 -5.30 7.04 -10.21
CA LEU A 46 -5.94 5.73 -10.19
C LEU A 46 -7.41 5.83 -10.59
N HIS A 47 -8.14 6.82 -10.08
CA HIS A 47 -9.55 7.00 -10.43
C HIS A 47 -9.76 7.37 -11.90
N GLU A 48 -8.82 8.07 -12.53
CA GLU A 48 -8.85 8.41 -13.96
C GLU A 48 -8.66 7.16 -14.84
N HIS A 49 -7.73 6.27 -14.47
CA HIS A 49 -7.36 5.10 -15.28
C HIS A 49 -8.18 3.84 -14.98
N PHE A 50 -8.76 3.74 -13.77
CA PHE A 50 -9.57 2.61 -13.33
C PHE A 50 -10.97 3.07 -12.87
N PRO A 51 -11.76 3.75 -13.73
CA PRO A 51 -13.03 4.32 -13.33
C PRO A 51 -14.05 3.22 -12.99
N GLY A 52 -14.68 3.35 -11.82
CA GLY A 52 -15.76 2.45 -11.38
C GLY A 52 -15.29 1.09 -10.86
N GLU A 53 -13.99 0.92 -10.62
CA GLU A 53 -13.46 -0.30 -10.02
C GLU A 53 -13.90 -0.45 -8.55
N SER A 54 -14.25 -1.67 -8.16
CA SER A 54 -14.41 -2.05 -6.75
C SER A 54 -13.04 -2.19 -6.09
N LEU A 55 -12.91 -1.72 -4.85
CA LEU A 55 -11.65 -1.74 -4.11
C LEU A 55 -11.80 -2.54 -2.81
N TYR A 56 -10.70 -3.08 -2.30
CA TYR A 56 -10.66 -3.68 -0.97
C TYR A 56 -9.73 -2.91 -0.05
N LEU A 57 -10.26 -2.50 1.10
CA LEU A 57 -9.47 -1.96 2.21
C LEU A 57 -8.93 -3.09 3.06
N CYS A 58 -7.63 -3.03 3.39
CA CYS A 58 -6.90 -4.13 4.01
C CYS A 58 -6.04 -3.70 5.20
N ASP A 59 -6.04 -4.59 6.19
CA ASP A 59 -4.95 -5.03 7.06
C ASP A 59 -3.66 -5.43 6.36
N ASP A 60 -2.71 -4.53 6.07
CA ASP A 60 -1.43 -4.93 5.47
C ASP A 60 -0.36 -5.19 6.54
N TRP A 61 -0.11 -6.48 6.78
CA TRP A 61 0.95 -6.98 7.66
C TRP A 61 2.14 -7.51 6.86
N LEU A 62 2.33 -7.01 5.64
CA LEU A 62 3.36 -7.50 4.74
C LEU A 62 4.76 -7.28 5.27
N GLU A 63 5.02 -6.31 6.15
CA GLU A 63 6.35 -6.15 6.76
C GLU A 63 6.54 -6.99 8.02
N HIS A 64 5.46 -7.50 8.62
CA HIS A 64 5.51 -8.39 9.76
C HIS A 64 5.61 -9.86 9.32
N ASP A 65 4.49 -10.53 9.15
CA ASP A 65 4.40 -11.97 8.92
C ASP A 65 3.93 -12.32 7.49
N GLY A 66 3.68 -11.29 6.66
CA GLY A 66 3.18 -11.44 5.29
C GLY A 66 1.66 -11.56 5.19
N PHE A 67 0.94 -11.36 6.29
CA PHE A 67 -0.51 -11.49 6.28
C PHE A 67 -1.18 -10.27 5.63
N HIS A 68 -2.31 -10.53 4.95
CA HIS A 68 -3.18 -9.50 4.39
C HIS A 68 -4.61 -9.81 4.82
N SER A 69 -5.21 -8.90 5.60
CA SER A 69 -6.58 -9.05 6.09
C SER A 69 -7.50 -8.11 5.33
N VAL A 70 -8.40 -8.64 4.50
CA VAL A 70 -9.43 -7.79 3.88
C VAL A 70 -10.41 -7.35 4.96
N ARG A 71 -10.49 -6.03 5.21
CA ARG A 71 -11.46 -5.44 6.14
C ARG A 71 -12.85 -5.40 5.49
N ARG A 72 -12.95 -4.75 4.33
CA ARG A 72 -14.22 -4.55 3.59
C ARG A 72 -13.98 -4.04 2.17
N GLU A 73 -15.01 -4.14 1.34
CA GLU A 73 -15.07 -3.48 0.03
C GLU A 73 -15.34 -1.97 0.20
N ILE A 74 -14.66 -1.15 -0.59
CA ILE A 74 -14.82 0.31 -0.68
C ILE A 74 -14.87 0.73 -2.15
N ASP A 75 -15.20 2.00 -2.40
CA ASP A 75 -15.13 2.61 -3.73
C ASP A 75 -14.15 3.81 -3.73
N PHE A 76 -13.96 4.43 -4.90
CA PHE A 76 -13.12 5.62 -5.02
C PHE A 76 -13.66 6.85 -4.26
N THR A 77 -14.97 6.94 -4.00
CA THR A 77 -15.53 8.04 -3.20
C THR A 77 -15.05 7.93 -1.76
N GLU A 78 -15.05 6.72 -1.24
CA GLU A 78 -14.54 6.42 0.09
C GLU A 78 -13.02 6.53 0.17
N LEU A 79 -12.27 6.03 -0.82
CA LEU A 79 -10.82 6.20 -0.88
C LEU A 79 -10.43 7.69 -0.85
N LYS A 80 -11.11 8.53 -1.64
CA LYS A 80 -10.90 9.99 -1.59
C LYS A 80 -11.23 10.61 -0.24
N ARG A 81 -12.18 10.05 0.51
CA ARG A 81 -12.48 10.49 1.88
C ARG A 81 -11.38 10.09 2.86
N ILE A 82 -10.76 8.92 2.68
CA ILE A 82 -9.63 8.48 3.51
C ILE A 82 -8.43 9.41 3.35
N VAL A 83 -8.16 9.88 2.13
CA VAL A 83 -7.04 10.78 1.82
C VAL A 83 -7.47 12.26 1.71
N ALA A 84 -8.59 12.65 2.33
CA ALA A 84 -9.11 14.01 2.18
C ALA A 84 -8.30 15.03 2.98
N ASP A 85 -7.90 14.66 4.19
CA ASP A 85 -7.17 15.49 5.14
C ASP A 85 -6.37 14.60 6.12
N GLU A 86 -5.51 15.21 6.94
CA GLU A 86 -4.67 14.47 7.88
C GLU A 86 -5.50 13.71 8.94
N ASP A 87 -6.62 14.27 9.38
CA ASP A 87 -7.46 13.67 10.41
C ASP A 87 -8.07 12.35 9.92
N THR A 88 -8.67 12.38 8.73
CA THR A 88 -9.24 11.18 8.09
C THR A 88 -8.18 10.14 7.75
N LEU A 89 -6.99 10.60 7.33
CA LEU A 89 -5.86 9.73 7.03
C LEU A 89 -5.38 9.01 8.29
N ARG A 90 -5.20 9.71 9.41
CA ARG A 90 -4.82 9.12 10.71
C ARG A 90 -5.89 8.19 11.26
N LEU A 91 -7.16 8.58 11.19
CA LEU A 91 -8.28 7.73 11.64
C LEU A 91 -8.40 6.42 10.86
N SER A 92 -7.78 6.31 9.68
CA SER A 92 -7.77 5.08 8.89
C SER A 92 -6.75 4.04 9.36
N MET A 93 -5.75 4.45 10.16
CA MET A 93 -4.65 3.61 10.60
C MET A 93 -5.12 2.39 11.43
N PRO A 94 -4.43 1.24 11.36
CA PRO A 94 -4.78 0.04 12.12
C PRO A 94 -4.56 0.12 13.63
N GLY A 95 -3.85 1.15 14.11
CA GLY A 95 -3.55 1.35 15.53
C GLY A 95 -2.52 0.37 16.11
N ASP A 96 -1.88 -0.43 15.26
CA ASP A 96 -0.77 -1.32 15.63
C ASP A 96 0.49 -0.89 14.86
N PHE A 97 1.65 -1.06 15.49
CA PHE A 97 2.93 -0.60 14.96
C PHE A 97 3.26 -1.33 13.66
N ALA A 98 3.62 -0.59 12.61
CA ALA A 98 4.05 -1.10 11.30
C ALA A 98 3.00 -1.92 10.51
N VAL A 99 1.72 -1.83 10.90
CA VAL A 99 0.62 -2.30 10.05
C VAL A 99 0.19 -1.17 9.13
N ARG A 100 0.25 -1.42 7.82
CA ARG A 100 -0.07 -0.40 6.83
C ARG A 100 -1.54 -0.48 6.44
N VAL A 101 -2.07 0.65 5.98
CA VAL A 101 -3.36 0.67 5.30
C VAL A 101 -3.14 0.24 3.86
N GLY A 102 -3.68 -0.91 3.48
CA GLY A 102 -3.65 -1.42 2.10
C GLY A 102 -4.95 -1.14 1.36
N ILE A 103 -4.87 -0.70 0.12
CA ILE A 103 -5.99 -0.58 -0.81
C ILE A 103 -5.60 -1.31 -2.10
N ILE A 104 -6.30 -2.41 -2.38
CA ILE A 104 -6.09 -3.20 -3.59
C ILE A 104 -7.29 -3.13 -4.51
N SER A 105 -7.01 -3.03 -5.80
CA SER A 105 -7.99 -3.18 -6.86
C SER A 105 -8.60 -4.59 -6.83
N LYS A 106 -9.90 -4.74 -7.13
CA LYS A 106 -10.55 -6.06 -7.07
C LYS A 106 -9.95 -7.05 -8.06
N ASP A 107 -9.55 -6.55 -9.23
CA ASP A 107 -8.91 -7.34 -10.27
C ASP A 107 -7.40 -7.52 -10.03
N ARG A 108 -6.86 -6.83 -9.01
CA ARG A 108 -5.45 -6.86 -8.55
C ARG A 108 -4.48 -6.28 -9.58
N ASP A 109 -4.93 -5.27 -10.32
CA ASP A 109 -4.11 -4.57 -11.31
C ASP A 109 -3.16 -3.57 -10.65
N TRP A 110 -3.53 -3.04 -9.48
CA TRP A 110 -2.71 -2.11 -8.72
C TRP A 110 -2.89 -2.29 -7.21
N TYR A 111 -1.91 -1.82 -6.44
CA TYR A 111 -1.92 -1.89 -4.99
C TYR A 111 -1.28 -0.64 -4.38
N LEU A 112 -2.05 0.08 -3.57
CA LEU A 112 -1.58 1.22 -2.77
C LEU A 112 -1.50 0.80 -1.32
N ARG A 113 -0.38 1.07 -0.66
CA ARG A 113 -0.25 0.93 0.80
C ARG A 113 0.44 2.15 1.39
N PHE A 114 0.08 2.54 2.60
CA PHE A 114 0.70 3.67 3.28
C PHE A 114 0.66 3.52 4.80
N HIS A 115 1.54 4.26 5.47
CA HIS A 115 1.66 4.28 6.93
C HIS A 115 1.96 5.69 7.41
N ILE A 116 1.56 5.98 8.65
CA ILE A 116 1.93 7.20 9.37
C ILE A 116 2.53 6.78 10.70
N ASP A 117 3.76 7.21 10.97
CA ASP A 117 4.33 7.15 12.30
C ASP A 117 3.66 8.22 13.20
N GLU A 118 2.90 7.76 14.19
CA GLU A 118 2.22 8.65 15.14
C GLU A 118 3.18 9.44 16.03
N THR A 119 4.42 8.98 16.20
CA THR A 119 5.43 9.59 17.07
C THR A 119 6.18 10.72 16.38
N GLU A 120 6.49 10.56 15.09
CA GLU A 120 7.33 11.50 14.33
C GLU A 120 6.51 12.43 13.41
N ILE A 121 5.20 12.19 13.22
CA ILE A 121 4.36 12.96 12.28
C ILE A 121 4.90 12.85 10.84
N GLU A 122 5.51 11.70 10.54
CA GLU A 122 6.03 11.33 9.25
C GLU A 122 5.33 10.06 8.76
N GLY A 123 5.52 9.71 7.50
CA GLY A 123 4.97 8.50 6.93
C GLY A 123 5.45 8.25 5.52
N ASP A 124 4.98 7.18 4.93
CA ASP A 124 5.39 6.73 3.61
C ASP A 124 4.25 6.07 2.84
N PHE A 125 4.48 5.81 1.56
CA PHE A 125 3.58 5.02 0.73
C PHE A 125 4.34 4.18 -0.28
N ASP A 126 3.68 3.12 -0.72
CA ASP A 126 4.09 2.31 -1.85
C ASP A 126 2.90 2.14 -2.79
N LEU A 127 3.14 2.27 -4.09
CA LEU A 127 2.14 2.11 -5.13
C LEU A 127 2.68 1.22 -6.25
N THR A 128 2.10 0.03 -6.38
CA THR A 128 2.33 -0.84 -7.52
C THR A 128 1.27 -0.62 -8.58
N ILE A 129 1.69 -0.41 -9.82
CA ILE A 129 0.81 -0.24 -10.98
C ILE A 129 1.33 -1.01 -12.21
N PRO A 130 0.48 -1.23 -13.22
CA PRO A 130 0.90 -1.82 -14.49
C PRO A 130 2.00 -1.00 -15.17
N GLU A 131 2.92 -1.70 -15.86
CA GLU A 131 4.11 -1.09 -16.48
C GLU A 131 3.76 -0.04 -17.55
N ASP A 132 2.67 -0.24 -18.29
CA ASP A 132 2.20 0.69 -19.32
C ASP A 132 1.70 2.02 -18.76
N LEU A 133 1.29 2.05 -17.49
CA LEU A 133 0.87 3.27 -16.78
C LEU A 133 2.01 3.97 -16.03
N ALA A 134 3.14 3.30 -15.80
CA ALA A 134 4.26 3.83 -15.03
C ALA A 134 4.79 5.17 -15.57
N ASN A 135 4.86 5.32 -16.89
CA ASN A 135 5.32 6.56 -17.52
C ASN A 135 4.38 7.75 -17.31
N ALA A 136 3.07 7.49 -17.17
CA ALA A 136 2.09 8.53 -16.91
C ALA A 136 2.04 8.91 -15.42
N LEU A 137 2.24 7.94 -14.51
CA LEU A 137 2.25 8.18 -13.06
C LEU A 137 3.53 8.91 -12.60
N ARG A 138 4.69 8.59 -13.17
CA ARG A 138 5.99 9.16 -12.77
C ARG A 138 5.98 10.70 -12.62
N PRO A 139 5.57 11.50 -13.62
CA PRO A 139 5.54 12.96 -13.47
C PRO A 139 4.54 13.44 -12.41
N VAL A 140 3.50 12.66 -12.10
CA VAL A 140 2.53 12.98 -11.04
C VAL A 140 3.19 12.88 -9.66
N LEU A 141 3.96 11.83 -9.41
CA LEU A 141 4.60 11.60 -8.10
C LEU A 141 5.92 12.36 -7.92
N CYS A 142 6.72 12.51 -8.99
CA CYS A 142 7.99 13.25 -8.92
C CYS A 142 7.82 14.71 -8.51
N GLY A 143 6.63 15.31 -8.76
CA GLY A 143 6.31 16.68 -8.37
C GLY A 143 6.38 16.94 -6.85
N PHE A 144 6.27 15.88 -6.04
CA PHE A 144 6.27 15.98 -4.58
C PHE A 144 7.59 15.56 -3.93
N HIS A 145 8.30 14.61 -4.53
CA HIS A 145 9.37 13.89 -3.86
C HIS A 145 10.75 14.00 -4.51
N GLY A 146 10.84 14.42 -5.77
CA GLY A 146 12.13 14.56 -6.46
C GLY A 146 12.96 13.26 -6.40
N GLU A 147 14.11 13.31 -5.71
CA GLU A 147 15.05 12.19 -5.56
C GLU A 147 14.61 11.14 -4.53
N GLU A 148 13.60 11.42 -3.71
CA GLU A 148 13.11 10.48 -2.69
C GLU A 148 12.25 9.36 -3.29
N LEU A 149 11.62 9.60 -4.44
CA LEU A 149 10.84 8.58 -5.12
C LEU A 149 11.76 7.54 -5.77
N GLN A 150 11.58 6.28 -5.39
CA GLN A 150 12.25 5.13 -5.98
C GLN A 150 11.27 4.36 -6.85
N GLU A 151 11.83 3.66 -7.83
CA GLU A 151 11.09 2.81 -8.75
C GLU A 151 11.83 1.50 -8.96
N GLU A 152 11.08 0.40 -8.93
CA GLU A 152 11.63 -0.90 -9.27
C GLU A 152 10.56 -1.88 -9.75
N PRO A 153 10.94 -3.01 -10.36
CA PRO A 153 9.99 -4.06 -10.70
C PRO A 153 9.27 -4.58 -9.45
N ALA A 154 7.94 -4.69 -9.52
CA ALA A 154 7.11 -5.12 -8.40
C ALA A 154 7.56 -6.45 -7.78
N GLY A 155 7.98 -7.42 -8.60
CA GLY A 155 8.51 -8.68 -8.12
C GLY A 155 9.74 -8.51 -7.22
N ALA A 156 10.71 -7.68 -7.64
CA ALA A 156 11.91 -7.40 -6.85
C ALA A 156 11.57 -6.66 -5.54
N TYR A 157 10.60 -5.75 -5.59
CA TYR A 157 10.10 -5.04 -4.42
C TYR A 157 9.54 -6.00 -3.36
N TYR A 158 8.61 -6.88 -3.77
CA TYR A 158 7.96 -7.81 -2.84
C TYR A 158 8.90 -8.93 -2.37
N ASP A 159 9.79 -9.43 -3.23
CA ASP A 159 10.84 -10.38 -2.84
C ASP A 159 11.72 -9.80 -1.71
N ARG A 160 12.10 -8.52 -1.81
CA ARG A 160 12.88 -7.83 -0.76
C ARG A 160 12.14 -7.76 0.57
N ILE A 161 10.85 -7.44 0.56
CA ILE A 161 10.05 -7.39 1.80
C ILE A 161 9.95 -8.78 2.43
N GLU A 162 9.78 -9.83 1.63
CA GLU A 162 9.77 -11.21 2.12
C GLU A 162 11.13 -11.66 2.68
N ASP A 163 12.24 -11.30 2.02
CA ASP A 163 13.60 -11.64 2.46
C ASP A 163 13.97 -10.96 3.79
N THR A 164 13.56 -9.70 3.98
CA THR A 164 13.86 -8.92 5.19
C THR A 164 13.31 -9.61 6.46
N LYS A 165 12.16 -10.28 6.34
CA LYS A 165 11.59 -11.09 7.45
C LYS A 165 12.44 -12.29 7.82
N THR A 166 13.04 -12.93 6.81
CA THR A 166 13.84 -14.12 7.04
C THR A 166 15.09 -13.78 7.85
N LEU A 167 15.67 -12.60 7.62
CA LEU A 167 16.85 -12.13 8.35
C LEU A 167 16.53 -11.59 9.74
N GLY A 168 15.42 -10.88 9.92
CA GLY A 168 14.98 -10.39 11.24
C GLY A 168 14.76 -11.52 12.25
N ASN A 169 14.14 -12.63 11.81
CA ASN A 169 13.87 -13.80 12.65
C ASN A 169 15.12 -14.65 13.00
N MET A 170 16.31 -14.32 12.47
CA MET A 170 17.57 -15.00 12.81
C MET A 170 18.41 -14.25 13.86
N SER A 171 17.96 -13.05 14.28
CA SER A 171 18.74 -12.14 15.12
C SER A 171 18.25 -12.05 16.57
N GLU A 172 17.19 -12.79 16.92
CA GLU A 172 16.64 -12.96 18.28
C GLU A 172 17.01 -14.32 18.88
#